data_AF-A0A329LFU6-F1
#
_entry.id   AF-A0A329LFU6-F1
#
_cell.length_a   1.000
_cell.length_b   1.000
_cell.length_c   1.000
_cell.angle_alpha   90.00
_cell.angle_beta   90.00
_cell.angle_gamma   90.00
#
_symmetry.space_group_name_H-M   'P 1'
#
loop_
_entity.id
_entity.type
_entity.pdbx_description
1 polymer ?
#
loop_
_entity_poly.entity_id
_entity_poly.type
_entity_poly.pdbx_seq_one_letter_code
_entity_poly.pdbx_strand_id
1 'polypeptide(L)'
;MTELFDLESLNDEDPFEIDAQAAHLFKHPYRSIDDIREAWASDPLFYPAKPPAHWLMVAEVDGTVLMVPLAPARDGDPTRCRPIGCYEASKHLAAQYRRDR
;
A
#
# COMPACT_ATOMS: atom_id res chain seq x y z
N MET A 1 13.16 3.49 -17.51
CA MET A 1 12.06 3.79 -16.57
C MET A 1 11.35 2.49 -16.33
N THR A 2 11.23 2.03 -15.09
CA THR A 2 10.43 0.83 -14.79
C THR A 2 8.97 1.23 -14.97
N GLU A 3 8.22 0.50 -15.80
CA GLU A 3 6.79 0.74 -15.98
C GLU A 3 6.04 0.39 -14.69
N LEU A 4 5.19 1.30 -14.22
CA LEU A 4 4.36 1.07 -13.04
C LEU A 4 3.29 0.02 -13.38
N PHE A 5 2.87 -0.78 -12.40
CA PHE A 5 1.77 -1.72 -12.63
C PHE A 5 0.45 -0.95 -12.67
N ASP A 6 -0.54 -1.46 -13.40
CA ASP A 6 -1.83 -0.80 -13.53
C ASP A 6 -2.69 -1.02 -12.28
N LEU A 7 -3.14 0.07 -11.66
CA LEU A 7 -3.99 0.04 -10.46
C LEU A 7 -5.42 -0.35 -10.81
N GLU A 8 -5.92 0.03 -11.99
CA GLU A 8 -7.29 -0.27 -12.44
C GLU A 8 -7.48 -1.76 -12.77
N SER A 9 -6.38 -2.48 -12.95
CA SER A 9 -6.38 -3.93 -13.19
C SER A 9 -6.42 -4.75 -11.89
N LEU A 10 -6.22 -4.14 -10.72
CA LEU A 10 -6.22 -4.85 -9.44
C LEU A 10 -7.59 -5.42 -9.07
N ASN A 11 -7.59 -6.57 -8.41
CA ASN A 11 -8.80 -7.16 -7.87
C ASN A 11 -9.35 -6.30 -6.71
N ASP A 12 -10.62 -5.90 -6.78
CA ASP A 12 -11.25 -5.06 -5.75
C ASP A 12 -11.37 -5.73 -4.37
N GLU A 13 -11.54 -7.05 -4.31
CA GLU A 13 -11.79 -7.80 -3.06
C GLU A 13 -10.49 -8.30 -2.40
N ASP A 14 -9.54 -8.81 -3.18
CA ASP A 14 -8.27 -9.36 -2.67
C ASP A 14 -7.08 -9.04 -3.60
N PRO A 15 -6.63 -7.78 -3.65
CA PRO A 15 -5.52 -7.38 -4.52
C PRO A 15 -4.15 -7.82 -4.00
N PHE A 16 -4.05 -8.36 -2.78
CA PHE A 16 -2.77 -8.52 -2.10
C PHE A 16 -2.21 -9.94 -2.15
N GLU A 17 -1.04 -10.09 -2.76
CA GLU A 17 -0.15 -11.23 -2.55
C GLU A 17 0.64 -11.01 -1.26
N ILE A 18 0.09 -11.50 -0.15
CA ILE A 18 0.76 -11.46 1.16
C ILE A 18 1.71 -12.66 1.29
N ASP A 19 2.99 -12.37 1.52
CA ASP A 19 4.00 -13.40 1.80
C ASP A 19 3.72 -14.06 3.16
N ALA A 20 3.92 -15.38 3.26
CA ALA A 20 3.72 -16.15 4.48
C ALA A 20 4.62 -15.66 5.64
N GLN A 21 5.72 -14.95 5.34
CA GLN A 21 6.58 -14.29 6.33
C GLN A 21 6.24 -12.79 6.50
N ALA A 22 4.97 -12.49 6.76
CA ALA A 22 4.43 -11.14 6.93
C ALA A 22 5.12 -10.31 8.04
N ALA A 23 5.91 -10.91 8.92
CA ALA A 23 6.67 -10.22 9.97
C ALA A 23 7.57 -9.08 9.43
N HIS A 24 8.05 -9.20 8.18
CA HIS A 24 8.85 -8.14 7.56
C HIS A 24 8.03 -6.96 7.02
N LEU A 25 6.71 -7.09 6.91
CA LEU A 25 5.81 -6.01 6.49
C LEU A 25 5.65 -4.96 7.59
N PHE A 26 5.90 -5.32 8.85
CA PHE A 26 5.61 -4.48 10.01
C PHE A 26 6.90 -4.06 10.70
N LYS A 27 7.19 -2.76 10.72
CA LYS A 27 8.28 -2.19 11.54
C LYS A 27 7.80 -1.64 12.88
N HIS A 28 6.49 -1.61 13.11
CA HIS A 28 5.88 -1.07 14.33
C HIS A 28 5.07 -2.17 15.04
N PRO A 29 5.14 -2.26 16.38
CA PRO A 29 4.59 -3.38 17.16
C PRO A 29 3.06 -3.52 17.16
N TYR A 30 2.33 -2.72 16.38
CA TYR A 30 0.86 -2.73 16.32
C TYR A 30 0.31 -2.75 14.89
N ARG A 31 1.14 -2.99 13.87
CA ARG A 31 0.69 -3.07 12.49
C ARG A 31 0.53 -4.53 12.06
N SER A 32 -0.52 -4.80 11.32
CA SER A 32 -0.99 -6.11 10.90
C SER A 32 -1.45 -6.09 9.45
N ILE A 33 -1.74 -7.28 8.90
CA ILE A 33 -2.27 -7.39 7.54
C ILE A 33 -3.65 -6.71 7.46
N ASP A 34 -4.41 -6.71 8.54
CA ASP A 34 -5.70 -6.03 8.62
C ASP A 34 -5.57 -4.53 8.43
N ASP A 35 -4.50 -3.87 8.92
CA ASP A 35 -4.27 -2.45 8.63
C ASP A 35 -4.12 -2.17 7.13
N ILE A 36 -3.49 -3.08 6.39
CA ILE A 36 -3.31 -2.95 4.94
C ILE A 36 -4.65 -3.11 4.23
N ARG A 37 -5.46 -4.09 4.66
CA ARG A 37 -6.80 -4.32 4.11
C ARG A 37 -7.75 -3.17 4.44
N GLU A 38 -7.66 -2.64 5.64
CA GLU A 38 -8.46 -1.48 6.05
C GLU A 38 -8.06 -0.23 5.26
N ALA A 39 -6.76 0.01 5.05
CA ALA A 39 -6.30 1.09 4.20
C ALA A 39 -6.81 0.95 2.75
N TRP A 40 -6.86 -0.27 2.19
CA TRP A 40 -7.47 -0.53 0.88
C TRP A 40 -8.97 -0.23 0.85
N ALA A 41 -9.70 -0.67 1.88
CA ALA A 41 -11.14 -0.43 1.99
C ALA A 41 -11.50 1.04 2.28
N SER A 42 -10.52 1.89 2.63
CA SER A 42 -10.74 3.27 3.09
C SER A 42 -10.67 4.32 1.97
N ASP A 43 -10.85 3.88 0.71
CA ASP A 43 -10.75 4.73 -0.48
C ASP A 43 -9.38 5.44 -0.54
N PRO A 44 -8.28 4.67 -0.72
CA PRO A 44 -6.92 5.20 -0.70
C PRO A 44 -6.62 6.06 -1.92
N LEU A 45 -5.68 7.00 -1.74
CA LEU A 45 -5.01 7.65 -2.85
C LEU A 45 -3.69 6.94 -3.16
N PHE A 46 -3.32 6.94 -4.45
CA PHE A 46 -2.10 6.30 -4.93
C PHE A 46 -1.11 7.34 -5.45
N TYR A 47 0.12 7.29 -4.93
CA TYR A 47 1.21 8.15 -5.37
C TYR A 47 2.33 7.32 -6.00
N PRO A 48 2.97 7.78 -7.10
CA PRO A 48 4.12 7.09 -7.66
C PRO A 48 5.26 6.94 -6.63
N ALA A 49 5.86 5.76 -6.58
CA ALA A 49 6.97 5.44 -5.68
C ALA A 49 8.30 5.28 -6.43
N LYS A 50 9.38 5.14 -5.66
CA LYS A 50 10.68 4.70 -6.19
C LYS A 50 10.81 3.18 -6.00
N PRO A 51 11.47 2.47 -6.94
CA PRO A 51 11.76 1.05 -6.80
C PRO A 51 12.38 0.72 -5.43
N PRO A 52 12.04 -0.43 -4.82
CA PRO A 52 11.31 -1.57 -5.41
C PRO A 52 9.77 -1.42 -5.43
N ALA A 53 9.22 -0.35 -4.87
CA ALA A 53 7.78 -0.08 -4.97
C ALA A 53 7.46 0.68 -6.27
N HIS A 54 6.28 0.41 -6.83
CA HIS A 54 5.72 1.15 -7.96
C HIS A 54 4.79 2.25 -7.44
N TRP A 55 3.98 1.95 -6.42
CA TRP A 55 3.00 2.86 -5.86
C TRP A 55 3.11 2.96 -4.34
N LEU A 56 2.71 4.10 -3.79
CA LEU A 56 2.38 4.28 -2.39
C LEU A 56 0.86 4.33 -2.30
N MET A 57 0.25 3.33 -1.68
CA MET A 57 -1.15 3.38 -1.26
C MET A 57 -1.23 4.14 0.06
N VAL A 58 -2.03 5.20 0.11
CA VAL A 58 -2.13 6.10 1.27
C VAL A 58 -3.59 6.28 1.66
N ALA A 59 -3.91 6.01 2.92
CA ALA A 59 -5.26 6.15 3.47
C ALA A 59 -5.21 6.55 4.94
N GLU A 60 -6.26 7.19 5.45
CA GLU A 60 -6.44 7.43 6.88
C GLU A 60 -7.23 6.28 7.51
N VAL A 61 -6.64 5.65 8.54
CA VAL A 61 -7.16 4.52 9.31
C VAL A 61 -7.09 4.90 10.79
N ASP A 62 -8.23 4.93 11.47
CA ASP A 62 -8.37 5.36 12.88
C ASP A 62 -7.62 6.67 13.19
N GLY A 63 -7.81 7.70 12.35
CA GLY A 63 -7.16 9.01 12.50
C GLY A 63 -5.67 9.05 12.14
N THR A 64 -5.07 7.90 11.76
CA THR A 64 -3.68 7.78 11.36
C THR A 64 -3.55 7.60 9.86
N VAL A 65 -2.80 8.46 9.18
CA VAL A 65 -2.52 8.28 7.75
C VAL A 65 -1.46 7.19 7.60
N LEU A 66 -1.84 6.08 6.97
CA LEU A 66 -0.95 4.97 6.64
C LEU A 66 -0.39 5.13 5.25
N MET A 67 0.82 4.62 5.05
CA MET A 67 1.47 4.49 3.76
C MET A 67 1.94 3.05 3.59
N VAL A 68 1.50 2.43 2.50
CA VAL A 68 1.80 1.06 2.12
C VAL A 68 2.48 1.09 0.75
N PRO A 69 3.81 0.86 0.67
CA PRO A 69 4.47 0.72 -0.61
C PRO A 69 4.07 -0.60 -1.27
N LEU A 70 3.62 -0.52 -2.51
CA LEU A 70 3.16 -1.65 -3.32
C LEU A 70 4.16 -1.95 -4.45
N ALA A 71 4.52 -3.22 -4.60
CA ALA A 71 5.27 -3.76 -5.72
C ALA A 71 4.37 -4.67 -6.58
N PRO A 72 4.76 -4.99 -7.83
CA PRO A 72 4.10 -6.05 -8.60
C PRO A 72 4.07 -7.39 -7.84
N ALA A 73 3.06 -8.21 -8.11
CA ALA A 73 3.01 -9.59 -7.65
C ALA A 73 4.25 -10.39 -8.13
N ARG A 74 4.66 -11.41 -7.37
CA ARG A 74 5.84 -12.22 -7.75
C ARG A 74 5.52 -13.23 -8.84
N ASP A 75 4.30 -13.73 -8.86
CA ASP A 75 3.81 -14.68 -9.86
C ASP A 75 3.51 -14.01 -11.21
N GLY A 76 3.50 -12.67 -11.26
CA GLY A 76 3.23 -11.87 -12.45
C GLY A 76 1.74 -11.68 -12.73
N ASP A 77 0.85 -12.05 -11.80
CA ASP A 77 -0.58 -11.80 -11.92
C ASP A 77 -0.85 -10.28 -11.92
N PRO A 78 -1.36 -9.69 -13.02
CA PRO A 78 -1.62 -8.25 -13.10
C PRO A 78 -2.77 -7.80 -12.20
N THR A 79 -3.60 -8.72 -11.70
CA THR A 79 -4.71 -8.41 -10.79
C THR A 79 -4.27 -8.33 -9.32
N ARG A 80 -3.00 -8.62 -9.06
CA ARG A 80 -2.44 -8.66 -7.71
C ARG A 80 -1.22 -7.77 -7.58
N CYS A 81 -0.98 -7.31 -6.36
CA CYS A 81 0.19 -6.58 -5.98
C CYS A 81 0.69 -7.06 -4.61
N ARG A 82 1.90 -6.67 -4.28
CA ARG A 82 2.59 -7.07 -3.06
C ARG A 82 2.81 -5.85 -2.19
N PRO A 83 2.19 -5.76 -1.01
CA PRO A 83 2.62 -4.78 -0.03
C PRO A 83 4.03 -5.14 0.44
N ILE A 84 4.91 -4.14 0.50
CA ILE A 84 6.29 -4.29 0.98
C ILE A 84 6.37 -3.94 2.48
N GLY A 85 5.43 -3.15 2.98
CA GLY A 85 5.24 -2.92 4.40
C GLY A 85 4.06 -2.00 4.70
N CYS A 86 3.85 -1.70 5.98
CA CYS A 86 2.84 -0.76 6.44
C CYS A 86 3.45 0.21 7.45
N TYR A 87 3.35 1.50 7.17
CA TYR A 87 4.00 2.56 7.94
C TYR A 87 3.02 3.69 8.23
N GLU A 88 3.27 4.43 9.31
CA GLU A 88 2.68 5.75 9.43
C GLU A 88 3.31 6.68 8.38
N ALA A 89 2.48 7.44 7.66
CA ALA A 89 2.94 8.39 6.68
C ALA A 89 3.75 9.51 7.36
N SER A 90 4.81 9.97 6.69
CA SER A 90 5.52 11.17 7.16
C SER A 90 4.58 12.37 7.24
N LYS A 91 4.87 13.35 8.11
CA LYS A 91 4.05 14.56 8.26
C LYS A 91 3.75 15.27 6.93
N HIS A 92 4.73 15.31 6.03
CA HIS A 92 4.56 15.93 4.71
C HIS A 92 3.60 15.14 3.83
N LEU A 93 3.78 13.81 3.75
CA LEU A 93 2.91 12.94 2.95
C LEU A 93 1.47 12.93 3.49
N ALA A 94 1.30 12.88 4.82
CA ALA A 94 -0.02 12.96 5.44
C ALA A 94 -0.72 14.30 5.15
N ALA A 95 0.02 15.41 5.16
CA ALA A 95 -0.52 16.72 4.81
C ALA A 95 -0.89 16.84 3.33
N GLN A 96 -0.11 16.21 2.45
CA GLN A 96 -0.43 16.13 1.02
C GLN A 96 -1.69 15.30 0.78
N TYR A 97 -1.74 14.09 1.34
CA TYR A 97 -2.90 13.21 1.27
C TYR A 97 -4.21 13.91 1.66
N ARG A 98 -4.23 14.62 2.79
CA ARG A 98 -5.42 15.33 3.26
C ARG A 98 -5.82 16.53 2.40
N ARG A 99 -4.92 17.03 1.55
CA ARG A 99 -5.21 18.12 0.61
C ARG A 99 -5.80 17.60 -0.70
N ASP A 100 -5.34 16.43 -1.13
CA ASP A 100 -5.72 15.83 -2.40
C ASP A 100 -7.07 15.09 -2.31
N ARG A 101 -7.52 14.77 -1.10
CA ARG A 101 -8.85 14.20 -0.79
C ARG A 101 -9.94 15.28 -0.76
#